data_AF-A0A0D1ZNS2-F1
#
_entry.id   AF-A0A0D1ZNS2-F1
#
_cell.length_a   1.000
_cell.length_b   1.000
_cell.length_c   1.000
_cell.angle_alpha   90.00
_cell.angle_beta   90.00
_cell.angle_gamma   90.00
#
_symmetry.space_group_name_H-M   'P 1'
#
loop_
_entity.id
_entity.type
_entity.pdbx_description
1 polymer ?
#
loop_
_entity_poly.entity_id
_entity_poly.type
_entity_poly.pdbx_seq_one_letter_code
_entity_poly.pdbx_strand_id
1 'polypeptide(L)'
;MVMTLAPGALESEPGDEEAFLIDSEKEIVLKPRDEPWRVILGFILTASLALIAGVLLEHYLFSNKDWTCTSHVSQNTPLLNQQIDLSYHTIRYDGTFMKENIYRQVGRPEVDEAWEALGVNYRSVVIPEAQAEQAGFRHDQVKINPKHGGGFPANVEGLHHLHCLNLLRQGLWFNFDYYHQLGKGAFKNDDGILRLHVSK
;
A
#
# COMPACT_ATOMS: atom_id res chain seq x y z
N MET A 1 -33.24 112.75 7.36
CA MET A 1 -33.37 111.28 7.44
C MET A 1 -33.79 110.96 8.87
N VAL A 2 -34.95 111.45 9.30
CA VAL A 2 -36.27 110.77 9.29
C VAL A 2 -36.12 109.41 9.97
N MET A 3 -36.30 109.37 11.31
CA MET A 3 -37.58 109.05 11.99
C MET A 3 -37.92 107.57 11.78
N THR A 4 -38.02 106.73 12.82
CA THR A 4 -39.16 106.50 13.74
C THR A 4 -39.36 104.97 13.77
N LEU A 5 -39.95 104.25 14.74
CA LEU A 5 -40.76 104.49 15.93
C LEU A 5 -40.85 103.10 16.61
N ALA A 6 -40.79 103.04 17.95
CA ALA A 6 -41.53 102.01 18.69
C ALA A 6 -43.04 102.28 18.48
N PRO A 7 -44.00 101.33 18.57
CA PRO A 7 -44.36 100.70 19.85
C PRO A 7 -45.07 99.33 19.69
N GLY A 8 -45.68 98.84 20.78
CA GLY A 8 -46.93 98.08 20.65
C GLY A 8 -46.92 96.72 21.34
N ALA A 9 -47.26 96.73 22.62
CA ALA A 9 -47.76 95.58 23.33
C ALA A 9 -49.28 95.40 23.08
N LEU A 10 -49.71 94.14 23.21
CA LEU A 10 -51.05 93.61 23.47
C LEU A 10 -52.12 93.55 22.36
N GLU A 11 -52.46 92.31 22.00
CA GLU A 11 -53.79 91.67 21.81
C GLU A 11 -53.50 90.24 21.28
N SER A 12 -54.16 89.11 21.58
CA SER A 12 -55.24 88.64 22.46
C SER A 12 -55.28 87.08 22.34
N GLU A 13 -55.57 86.36 23.44
CA GLU A 13 -55.79 84.89 23.67
C GLU A 13 -56.59 84.08 22.59
N PRO A 14 -56.79 82.73 22.67
CA PRO A 14 -56.08 81.61 23.37
C PRO A 14 -55.77 80.40 22.43
N GLY A 15 -55.11 79.35 22.92
CA GLY A 15 -54.97 78.08 22.19
C GLY A 15 -54.21 77.00 22.97
N ASP A 16 -54.96 76.01 23.42
CA ASP A 16 -54.56 74.86 24.24
C ASP A 16 -53.47 74.00 23.57
N GLU A 17 -52.57 73.39 24.34
CA GLU A 17 -52.21 71.97 24.17
C GLU A 17 -51.26 71.47 25.29
N GLU A 18 -51.75 70.44 25.98
CA GLU A 18 -50.97 69.61 26.89
C GLU A 18 -49.87 68.84 26.15
N ALA A 19 -48.64 68.88 26.64
CA ALA A 19 -47.60 67.93 26.28
C ALA A 19 -47.07 67.24 27.53
N PHE A 20 -47.82 66.19 27.87
CA PHE A 20 -47.56 65.15 28.84
C PHE A 20 -46.13 64.61 28.73
N LEU A 21 -45.53 64.35 29.89
CA LEU A 21 -44.18 63.82 30.06
C LEU A 21 -43.95 62.56 29.20
N ILE A 22 -43.00 62.64 28.26
CA ILE A 22 -42.45 61.49 27.55
C ILE A 22 -41.65 60.68 28.58
N ASP A 23 -42.28 59.65 29.13
CA ASP A 23 -41.58 58.58 29.82
C ASP A 23 -40.69 57.84 28.81
N SER A 24 -39.49 57.52 29.28
CA SER A 24 -38.40 56.96 28.52
C SER A 24 -38.74 55.50 28.12
N GLU A 25 -39.37 55.31 26.95
CA GLU A 25 -39.27 54.02 26.25
C GLU A 25 -37.85 53.86 25.70
N LYS A 26 -36.97 53.25 26.50
CA LYS A 26 -35.85 52.51 25.94
C LYS A 26 -36.45 51.31 25.23
N GLU A 27 -36.53 51.36 23.90
CA GLU A 27 -36.72 50.17 23.09
C GLU A 27 -35.69 49.13 23.50
N ILE A 28 -36.14 48.07 24.18
CA ILE A 28 -35.34 46.87 24.39
C ILE A 28 -35.24 46.21 23.02
N VAL A 29 -34.17 46.51 22.28
CA VAL A 29 -33.81 45.78 21.08
C VAL A 29 -33.47 44.35 21.52
N LEU A 30 -34.46 43.46 21.45
CA LEU A 30 -34.29 42.02 21.65
C LEU A 30 -33.35 41.51 20.56
N LYS A 31 -32.06 41.40 20.88
CA LYS A 31 -31.08 40.73 20.03
C LYS A 31 -31.58 39.30 19.82
N PRO A 32 -31.77 38.82 18.57
CA PRO A 32 -32.23 37.46 18.33
C PRO A 32 -31.31 36.49 19.06
N ARG A 33 -31.90 35.57 19.83
CA ARG A 33 -31.14 34.57 20.57
C ARG A 33 -30.51 33.62 19.56
N ASP A 34 -29.21 33.77 19.36
CA ASP A 34 -28.41 32.88 18.52
C ASP A 34 -28.67 31.44 18.99
N GLU A 35 -29.38 30.63 18.18
CA GLU A 35 -29.76 29.26 18.52
C GLU A 35 -28.50 28.37 18.53
N PRO A 36 -27.89 28.10 19.70
CA PRO A 36 -26.56 27.50 19.76
C PRO A 36 -26.58 26.07 19.22
N TRP A 37 -27.75 25.42 19.23
CA TRP A 37 -27.93 24.08 18.67
C TRP A 37 -27.71 24.03 17.17
N ARG A 38 -28.00 25.10 16.40
CA ARG A 38 -27.77 25.13 14.93
C ARG A 38 -26.29 25.16 14.60
N VAL A 39 -25.52 25.91 15.39
CA VAL A 39 -24.05 25.96 15.29
C VAL A 39 -23.45 24.61 15.66
N ILE A 40 -23.90 24.02 16.77
CA ILE A 40 -23.48 22.69 17.21
C ILE A 40 -23.81 21.61 16.16
N LEU A 41 -25.02 21.63 15.59
CA LEU A 41 -25.41 20.70 14.52
C LEU A 41 -24.56 20.87 13.26
N GLY A 42 -24.23 22.12 12.89
CA GLY A 42 -23.31 22.41 11.78
C GLY A 42 -21.91 21.85 12.02
N PHE A 43 -21.37 22.00 13.23
CA PHE A 43 -20.09 21.40 13.62
C PHE A 43 -20.13 19.87 13.58
N ILE A 44 -21.21 19.25 14.09
CA ILE A 44 -21.35 17.79 14.06
C ILE A 44 -21.44 17.27 12.62
N LEU A 45 -22.22 17.93 11.75
CA LEU A 45 -22.37 17.54 10.35
C LEU A 45 -21.07 17.67 9.57
N THR A 46 -20.34 18.78 9.74
CA THR A 46 -19.04 19.00 9.08
C THR A 46 -17.99 18.01 9.57
N ALA A 47 -17.92 17.75 10.89
CA ALA A 47 -17.03 16.74 11.45
C ALA A 47 -17.37 15.33 10.92
N SER A 48 -18.65 14.99 10.83
CA SER A 48 -19.11 13.70 10.31
C SER A 48 -18.78 13.54 8.83
N LEU A 49 -19.00 14.57 8.01
CA LEU A 49 -18.64 14.56 6.59
C LEU A 49 -17.12 14.45 6.39
N ALA A 50 -16.32 15.14 7.21
CA ALA A 50 -14.86 15.04 7.16
C ALA A 50 -14.38 13.62 7.53
N LEU A 51 -14.98 12.99 8.56
CA LEU A 51 -14.70 11.61 8.93
C LEU A 51 -15.04 10.64 7.80
N ILE A 52 -16.23 10.77 7.20
CA ILE A 52 -16.66 9.91 6.09
C ILE A 52 -15.74 10.09 4.88
N ALA A 53 -15.41 11.33 4.53
CA ALA A 53 -14.47 11.61 3.44
C ALA A 53 -13.08 11.02 3.70
N GLY A 54 -12.60 11.10 4.95
CA GLY A 54 -11.34 10.49 5.36
C GLY A 54 -11.35 8.97 5.21
N VAL A 55 -12.40 8.29 5.68
CA VAL A 55 -12.56 6.83 5.57
C VAL A 55 -12.67 6.39 4.11
N LEU A 56 -13.44 7.12 3.29
CA LEU A 56 -13.57 6.82 1.86
C LEU A 56 -12.25 7.03 1.11
N LEU A 57 -11.51 8.08 1.45
CA LEU A 57 -10.19 8.35 0.88
C LEU A 57 -9.18 7.26 1.27
N GLU A 58 -9.16 6.87 2.54
CA GLU A 58 -8.30 5.77 3.01
C GLU A 58 -8.67 4.46 2.29
N HIS A 59 -9.94 4.13 2.18
CA HIS A 59 -10.36 2.91 1.50
C HIS A 59 -10.02 2.93 0.00
N TYR A 60 -10.10 4.09 -0.65
CA TYR A 60 -9.70 4.27 -2.05
C TYR A 60 -8.18 4.14 -2.23
N LEU A 61 -7.39 4.80 -1.37
CA LEU A 61 -5.92 4.79 -1.45
C LEU A 61 -5.31 3.44 -1.04
N PHE A 62 -5.88 2.76 -0.05
CA PHE A 62 -5.40 1.48 0.47
C PHE A 62 -6.29 0.30 0.07
N SER A 63 -7.02 0.42 -1.03
CA SER A 63 -7.89 -0.63 -1.54
C SER A 63 -7.12 -1.94 -1.79
N ASN A 64 -5.87 -1.83 -2.26
CA ASN A 64 -4.97 -2.97 -2.44
C ASN A 64 -3.83 -2.97 -1.40
N LYS A 65 -4.14 -3.48 -0.21
CA LYS A 65 -3.15 -3.63 0.88
C LYS A 65 -2.00 -4.55 0.49
N ASP A 66 -2.27 -5.58 -0.29
CA ASP A 66 -1.27 -6.57 -0.69
C ASP A 66 -0.21 -5.97 -1.61
N TRP A 67 -0.64 -5.16 -2.58
CA TRP A 67 0.27 -4.38 -3.41
C TRP A 67 1.10 -3.38 -2.61
N THR A 68 0.45 -2.67 -1.69
CA THR A 68 1.11 -1.66 -0.84
C THR A 68 2.22 -2.32 0.00
N CYS A 69 1.90 -3.41 0.70
CA CYS A 69 2.87 -4.19 1.48
C CYS A 69 4.02 -4.71 0.61
N THR A 70 3.72 -5.31 -0.54
CA THR A 70 4.75 -5.84 -1.46
C THR A 70 5.71 -4.75 -1.92
N SER A 71 5.17 -3.59 -2.30
CA SER A 71 5.94 -2.45 -2.80
C SER A 71 6.86 -1.84 -1.74
N HIS A 72 6.55 -2.01 -0.45
CA HIS A 72 7.39 -1.52 0.64
C HIS A 72 8.58 -2.45 0.96
N VAL A 73 8.43 -3.76 0.73
CA VAL A 73 9.44 -4.77 1.12
C VAL A 73 10.23 -5.33 -0.06
N SER A 74 9.81 -5.03 -1.30
CA SER A 74 10.42 -5.54 -2.52
C SER A 74 11.08 -4.43 -3.32
N GLN A 75 12.17 -4.75 -3.99
CA GLN A 75 12.69 -3.88 -5.03
C GLN A 75 11.73 -3.88 -6.22
N ASN A 76 11.68 -2.76 -6.92
CA ASN A 76 10.89 -2.64 -8.13
C ASN A 76 11.38 -3.67 -9.16
N THR A 77 10.48 -4.51 -9.65
CA THR A 77 10.81 -5.54 -10.62
C THR A 77 9.68 -5.69 -11.65
N PRO A 78 10.03 -5.88 -12.94
CA PRO A 78 9.13 -6.22 -14.03
C PRO A 78 8.11 -7.32 -13.68
N LEU A 79 8.55 -8.30 -12.90
CA LEU A 79 7.74 -9.47 -12.54
C LEU A 79 6.51 -9.07 -11.71
N LEU A 80 6.66 -8.12 -10.78
CA LEU A 80 5.56 -7.67 -9.92
C LEU A 80 4.56 -6.78 -10.69
N ASN A 81 5.01 -6.01 -11.67
CA ASN A 81 4.16 -5.01 -12.32
C ASN A 81 3.28 -5.57 -13.45
N GLN A 82 3.60 -6.74 -14.02
CA GLN A 82 2.98 -7.18 -15.27
C GLN A 82 2.51 -8.64 -15.30
N GLN A 83 2.87 -9.46 -14.31
CA GLN A 83 2.82 -10.92 -14.50
C GLN A 83 2.28 -11.73 -13.31
N ILE A 84 2.07 -11.13 -12.14
CA ILE A 84 1.70 -11.87 -10.93
C ILE A 84 0.53 -11.18 -10.23
N ASP A 85 -0.59 -11.90 -10.13
CA ASP A 85 -1.67 -11.54 -9.21
C ASP A 85 -1.23 -11.94 -7.79
N LEU A 86 -1.06 -10.95 -6.92
CA LEU A 86 -0.46 -11.14 -5.61
C LEU A 86 -1.52 -10.95 -4.53
N SER A 87 -1.77 -12.01 -3.78
CA SER A 87 -2.65 -11.99 -2.62
C SER A 87 -1.97 -12.60 -1.39
N TYR A 88 -2.10 -11.93 -0.25
CA TYR A 88 -1.61 -12.45 1.03
C TYR A 88 -2.73 -13.18 1.78
N HIS A 89 -2.41 -14.37 2.28
CA HIS A 89 -3.32 -15.15 3.09
C HIS A 89 -2.58 -15.74 4.29
N THR A 90 -3.27 -15.78 5.43
CA THR A 90 -2.71 -16.37 6.65
C THR A 90 -2.91 -17.87 6.63
N ILE A 91 -1.80 -18.62 6.68
CA ILE A 91 -1.82 -20.07 6.85
C ILE A 91 -1.19 -20.48 8.19
N ARG A 92 -1.74 -21.52 8.80
CA ARG A 92 -1.15 -22.17 9.96
C ARG A 92 -0.33 -23.37 9.49
N TYR A 93 0.98 -23.32 9.72
CA TYR A 93 1.86 -24.43 9.41
C TYR A 93 1.77 -25.55 10.47
N ASP A 94 1.76 -26.80 10.02
CA ASP A 94 1.98 -27.96 10.90
C ASP A 94 3.49 -28.09 11.16
N GLY A 95 3.90 -27.73 12.37
CA GLY A 95 5.29 -27.80 12.84
C GLY A 95 5.63 -29.09 13.59
N THR A 96 4.79 -30.13 13.52
CA THR A 96 5.02 -31.39 14.25
C THR A 96 6.34 -32.02 13.81
N PHE A 97 7.29 -32.17 14.74
CA PHE A 97 8.63 -32.65 14.38
C PHE A 97 8.66 -34.14 14.02
N MET A 98 8.02 -34.99 14.83
CA MET A 98 8.09 -36.46 14.69
C MET A 98 7.24 -37.02 13.53
N LYS A 99 6.42 -36.18 12.90
CA LYS A 99 5.63 -36.53 11.72
C LYS A 99 6.23 -35.83 10.52
N GLU A 100 6.78 -36.59 9.59
CA GLU A 100 7.35 -36.02 8.38
C GLU A 100 6.23 -35.52 7.44
N ASN A 101 6.34 -34.27 7.01
CA ASN A 101 5.60 -33.79 5.85
C ASN A 101 6.28 -34.27 4.56
N ILE A 102 5.62 -34.07 3.42
CA ILE A 102 6.14 -34.53 2.11
C ILE A 102 7.56 -34.02 1.81
N TYR A 103 7.90 -32.80 2.22
CA TYR A 103 9.20 -32.17 1.94
C TYR A 103 10.37 -32.75 2.76
N ARG A 104 10.07 -33.43 3.88
CA ARG A 104 11.05 -33.99 4.81
C ARG A 104 11.31 -35.48 4.61
N GLN A 105 10.54 -36.14 3.75
CA GLN A 105 10.64 -37.57 3.51
C GLN A 105 11.86 -37.91 2.65
N VAL A 106 12.27 -39.19 2.69
CA VAL A 106 13.32 -39.75 1.82
C VAL A 106 12.96 -39.61 0.34
N GLY A 107 13.98 -39.48 -0.51
CA GLY A 107 13.84 -39.24 -1.94
C GLY A 107 12.98 -40.30 -2.65
N ARG A 108 11.95 -39.82 -3.34
CA ARG A 108 11.03 -40.60 -4.19
C ARG A 108 10.23 -39.66 -5.10
N PRO A 109 9.54 -40.17 -6.13
CA PRO A 109 8.85 -39.34 -7.12
C PRO A 109 7.87 -38.32 -6.52
N GLU A 110 7.09 -38.70 -5.50
CA GLU A 110 6.10 -37.81 -4.88
C GLU A 110 6.75 -36.66 -4.08
N VAL A 111 7.93 -36.92 -3.51
CA VAL A 111 8.73 -35.89 -2.83
C VAL A 111 9.28 -34.93 -3.87
N ASP A 112 9.80 -35.44 -4.98
CA ASP A 112 10.32 -34.62 -6.06
C ASP A 112 9.22 -33.74 -6.67
N GLU A 113 8.03 -34.28 -6.93
CA GLU A 113 6.87 -33.52 -7.41
C GLU A 113 6.49 -32.38 -6.44
N ALA A 114 6.50 -32.65 -5.13
CA ALA A 114 6.22 -31.61 -4.14
C ALA A 114 7.27 -30.49 -4.18
N TRP A 115 8.56 -30.81 -4.28
CA TRP A 115 9.62 -29.81 -4.42
C TRP A 115 9.54 -29.07 -5.76
N GLU A 116 9.18 -29.75 -6.85
CA GLU A 116 8.96 -29.16 -8.17
C GLU A 116 7.83 -28.13 -8.16
N ALA A 117 6.73 -28.42 -7.46
CA ALA A 117 5.60 -27.50 -7.29
C ALA A 117 6.00 -26.19 -6.57
N LEU A 118 7.06 -26.20 -5.76
CA LEU A 118 7.61 -24.98 -5.15
C LEU A 118 8.49 -24.16 -6.10
N GLY A 119 8.84 -24.68 -7.28
CA GLY A 119 9.63 -23.97 -8.28
C GLY A 119 11.14 -24.21 -8.19
N VAL A 120 11.61 -25.32 -7.60
CA VAL A 120 13.06 -25.66 -7.55
C VAL A 120 13.73 -25.80 -8.93
N ASN A 121 12.93 -26.02 -9.97
CA ASN A 121 13.36 -26.15 -11.37
C ASN A 121 13.04 -24.90 -12.19
N TYR A 122 12.91 -23.74 -11.53
CA TYR A 122 12.68 -22.48 -12.23
C TYR A 122 13.79 -22.20 -13.26
N ARG A 123 13.39 -21.56 -14.35
CA ARG A 123 14.31 -21.10 -15.38
C ARG A 123 14.64 -19.64 -15.16
N SER A 124 15.84 -19.24 -15.58
CA SER A 124 16.18 -17.83 -15.67
C SER A 124 15.16 -17.09 -16.53
N VAL A 125 14.79 -15.91 -16.10
CA VAL A 125 13.89 -15.01 -16.81
C VAL A 125 14.69 -14.02 -17.64
N VAL A 126 14.06 -13.46 -18.67
CA VAL A 126 14.65 -12.40 -19.48
C VAL A 126 13.99 -11.09 -19.11
N ILE A 127 14.78 -10.14 -18.63
CA ILE A 127 14.34 -8.78 -18.36
C ILE A 127 14.50 -7.94 -19.63
N PRO A 128 13.40 -7.37 -20.18
CA PRO A 128 13.49 -6.49 -21.34
C PRO A 128 14.37 -5.28 -21.05
N GLU A 129 15.12 -4.82 -22.06
CA GLU A 129 16.02 -3.67 -21.89
C GLU A 129 15.29 -2.40 -21.44
N ALA A 130 14.06 -2.19 -21.89
CA ALA A 130 13.20 -1.08 -21.48
C ALA A 130 12.84 -1.09 -19.98
N GLN A 131 12.95 -2.22 -19.29
CA GLN A 131 12.64 -2.36 -17.87
C GLN A 131 13.87 -2.66 -17.01
N ALA A 132 15.06 -2.72 -17.63
CA ALA A 132 16.30 -3.13 -16.98
C ALA A 132 16.73 -2.14 -15.89
N GLU A 133 16.70 -0.84 -16.17
CA GLU A 133 17.06 0.20 -15.20
C GLU A 133 16.11 0.18 -13.99
N GLN A 134 14.80 0.04 -14.24
CA GLN A 134 13.79 -0.09 -13.19
C GLN A 134 14.02 -1.33 -12.32
N ALA A 135 14.52 -2.42 -12.91
CA ALA A 135 14.89 -3.65 -12.24
C ALA A 135 16.29 -3.61 -11.58
N GLY A 136 16.98 -2.47 -11.62
CA GLY A 136 18.30 -2.28 -11.01
C GLY A 136 19.49 -2.78 -11.83
N PHE A 137 19.30 -3.13 -13.10
CA PHE A 137 20.39 -3.54 -13.99
C PHE A 137 21.19 -2.35 -14.50
N ARG A 138 22.51 -2.53 -14.57
CA ARG A 138 23.42 -1.58 -15.23
C ARG A 138 23.58 -1.92 -16.71
N HIS A 139 23.81 -0.91 -17.55
CA HIS A 139 23.95 -1.10 -18.99
C HIS A 139 25.11 -2.00 -19.42
N ASP A 140 26.13 -2.15 -18.58
CA ASP A 140 27.35 -2.95 -18.83
C ASP A 140 27.31 -4.34 -18.19
N GLN A 141 26.18 -4.75 -17.62
CA GLN A 141 25.96 -6.14 -17.24
C GLN A 141 25.77 -7.05 -18.46
N VAL A 142 25.90 -8.36 -18.23
CA VAL A 142 25.76 -9.38 -19.27
C VAL A 142 24.39 -9.26 -19.94
N LYS A 143 24.39 -9.25 -21.27
CA LYS A 143 23.18 -9.22 -22.10
C LYS A 143 23.08 -10.46 -22.97
N ILE A 144 21.86 -10.91 -23.22
CA ILE A 144 21.58 -11.93 -24.21
C ILE A 144 21.85 -11.33 -25.59
N ASN A 145 22.49 -12.11 -26.47
CA ASN A 145 22.75 -11.65 -27.83
C ASN A 145 21.42 -11.27 -28.53
N PRO A 146 21.33 -10.13 -29.22
CA PRO A 146 20.10 -9.71 -29.92
C PRO A 146 19.52 -10.78 -30.86
N LYS A 147 20.36 -11.63 -31.46
CA LYS A 147 19.92 -12.75 -32.33
C LYS A 147 19.08 -13.81 -31.59
N HIS A 148 19.08 -13.78 -30.26
CA HIS A 148 18.33 -14.68 -29.38
C HIS A 148 17.24 -13.96 -28.57
N GLY A 149 16.88 -12.73 -28.94
CA GLY A 149 15.81 -11.95 -28.30
C GLY A 149 16.29 -10.79 -27.42
N GLY A 150 17.59 -10.70 -27.12
CA GLY A 150 18.15 -9.59 -26.34
C GLY A 150 17.71 -9.58 -24.86
N GLY A 151 17.97 -8.46 -24.18
CA GLY A 151 17.64 -8.28 -22.77
C GLY A 151 18.68 -8.82 -21.79
N PHE A 152 18.33 -8.82 -20.51
CA PHE A 152 19.20 -9.22 -19.42
C PHE A 152 18.75 -10.57 -18.85
N PRO A 153 19.64 -11.57 -18.77
CA PRO A 153 19.32 -12.81 -18.07
C PRO A 153 19.28 -12.54 -16.56
N ALA A 154 18.22 -12.98 -15.91
CA ALA A 154 18.01 -12.78 -14.47
C ALA A 154 17.48 -14.05 -13.80
N ASN A 155 17.74 -14.18 -12.51
CA ASN A 155 17.17 -15.22 -11.65
C ASN A 155 16.37 -14.58 -10.52
N VAL A 156 15.35 -15.28 -10.05
CA VAL A 156 14.64 -14.91 -8.83
C VAL A 156 15.38 -15.52 -7.66
N GLU A 157 16.02 -14.68 -6.85
CA GLU A 157 16.94 -15.13 -5.79
C GLU A 157 16.31 -16.13 -4.82
N GLY A 158 15.04 -15.92 -4.44
CA GLY A 158 14.31 -16.87 -3.58
C GLY A 158 14.19 -18.27 -4.19
N LEU A 159 13.96 -18.37 -5.50
CA LEU A 159 13.91 -19.66 -6.20
C LEU A 159 15.30 -20.26 -6.38
N HIS A 160 16.34 -19.43 -6.51
CA HIS A 160 17.73 -19.89 -6.52
C HIS A 160 18.12 -20.55 -5.20
N HIS A 161 17.80 -19.91 -4.08
CA HIS A 161 18.00 -20.50 -2.76
C HIS A 161 17.24 -21.81 -2.61
N LEU A 162 16.00 -21.87 -3.08
CA LEU A 162 15.19 -23.08 -3.02
C LEU A 162 15.76 -24.22 -3.87
N HIS A 163 16.29 -23.91 -5.06
CA HIS A 163 17.02 -24.87 -5.91
C HIS A 163 18.21 -25.49 -5.16
N CYS A 164 19.06 -24.65 -4.55
CA CYS A 164 20.21 -25.11 -3.78
C CYS A 164 19.78 -25.92 -2.54
N LEU A 165 18.71 -25.50 -1.85
CA LEU A 165 18.18 -26.24 -0.71
C LEU A 165 17.69 -27.63 -1.11
N ASN A 166 17.01 -27.75 -2.24
CA ASN A 166 16.61 -29.05 -2.77
C ASN A 166 17.83 -29.90 -3.14
N LEU A 167 18.87 -29.31 -3.73
CA LEU A 167 20.09 -30.04 -4.04
C LEU A 167 20.81 -30.54 -2.78
N LEU A 168 20.85 -29.73 -1.71
CA LEU A 168 21.36 -30.15 -0.40
C LEU A 168 20.57 -31.35 0.14
N ARG A 169 19.23 -31.29 0.09
CA ARG A 169 18.36 -32.42 0.47
C ARG A 169 18.70 -33.68 -0.33
N GLN A 170 18.85 -33.55 -1.65
CA GLN A 170 19.19 -34.68 -2.53
C GLN A 170 20.58 -35.26 -2.21
N GLY A 171 21.54 -34.42 -1.80
CA GLY A 171 22.89 -34.81 -1.42
C GLY A 171 23.04 -35.37 0.00
N LEU A 172 21.98 -35.39 0.81
CA LEU A 172 22.02 -36.03 2.13
C LEU A 172 22.34 -37.52 2.00
N TRP A 173 23.10 -38.06 2.95
CA TRP A 173 23.62 -39.44 2.88
C TRP A 173 22.52 -40.50 2.66
N PHE A 174 21.31 -40.28 3.17
CA PHE A 174 20.17 -41.20 3.02
C PHE A 174 19.38 -41.00 1.72
N ASN A 175 19.66 -39.94 0.96
CA ASN A 175 19.05 -39.64 -0.34
C ASN A 175 20.03 -39.82 -1.50
N PHE A 176 21.33 -39.74 -1.23
CA PHE A 176 22.39 -39.67 -2.22
C PHE A 176 22.32 -40.83 -3.22
N ASP A 177 22.26 -42.08 -2.74
CA ASP A 177 22.25 -43.25 -3.61
C ASP A 177 21.08 -43.24 -4.61
N TYR A 178 19.89 -42.79 -4.18
CA TYR A 178 18.72 -42.68 -5.03
C TYR A 178 18.94 -41.66 -6.17
N TYR A 179 19.38 -40.44 -5.84
CA TYR A 179 19.57 -39.38 -6.82
C TYR A 179 20.80 -39.59 -7.71
N HIS A 180 21.86 -40.18 -7.15
CA HIS A 180 23.05 -40.57 -7.89
C HIS A 180 22.72 -41.66 -8.92
N GLN A 181 21.95 -42.70 -8.54
CA GLN A 181 21.46 -43.71 -9.50
C GLN A 181 20.52 -43.12 -10.56
N LEU A 182 19.72 -42.12 -10.20
CA LEU A 182 18.81 -41.46 -11.14
C LEU A 182 19.57 -40.67 -12.23
N GLY A 183 20.77 -40.15 -11.93
CA GLY A 183 21.65 -39.51 -12.90
C GLY A 183 21.02 -38.30 -13.60
N LYS A 184 20.25 -37.49 -12.85
CA LYS A 184 19.55 -36.30 -13.38
C LYS A 184 20.05 -35.01 -12.71
N GLY A 185 19.80 -33.88 -13.38
CA GLY A 185 20.17 -32.56 -12.86
C GLY A 185 21.67 -32.48 -12.51
N ALA A 186 21.99 -32.08 -11.28
CA ALA A 186 23.36 -31.97 -10.79
C ALA A 186 24.10 -33.31 -10.72
N PHE A 187 23.39 -34.43 -10.57
CA PHE A 187 23.94 -35.79 -10.50
C PHE A 187 24.33 -36.37 -11.86
N LYS A 188 24.18 -35.60 -12.95
CA LYS A 188 24.80 -35.93 -14.25
C LYS A 188 26.31 -35.65 -14.28
N ASN A 189 26.76 -34.79 -13.37
CA ASN A 189 28.16 -34.39 -13.28
C ASN A 189 28.92 -35.37 -12.36
N ASP A 190 30.25 -35.37 -12.47
CA ASP A 190 31.10 -36.10 -11.53
C ASP A 190 30.89 -35.63 -10.08
N ASP A 191 31.07 -36.55 -9.13
CA ASP A 191 30.89 -36.29 -7.69
C ASP A 191 31.71 -35.10 -7.18
N GLY A 192 32.87 -34.83 -7.79
CA GLY A 192 33.70 -33.66 -7.46
C GLY A 192 32.97 -32.34 -7.75
N ILE A 193 32.22 -32.26 -8.85
CA ILE A 193 31.41 -31.08 -9.20
C ILE A 193 30.22 -30.97 -8.25
N LEU A 194 29.52 -32.09 -8.00
CA LEU A 194 28.39 -32.11 -7.08
C LEU A 194 28.80 -31.64 -5.68
N ARG A 195 29.94 -32.10 -5.17
CA ARG A 195 30.49 -31.68 -3.87
C ARG A 195 30.63 -30.16 -3.78
N LEU A 196 31.16 -29.52 -4.81
CA LEU A 196 31.33 -28.06 -4.84
C LEU A 196 29.99 -27.30 -4.80
N HIS A 197 28.89 -27.91 -5.23
CA HIS A 197 27.56 -27.31 -5.19
C HIS A 197 26.89 -27.41 -3.81
N VAL A 198 27.25 -28.41 -2.99
CA VAL A 198 26.60 -28.69 -1.70
C VAL A 198 27.45 -28.34 -0.47
N SER A 199 28.71 -27.93 -0.65
CA SER A 199 29.66 -27.75 0.46
C SER A 199 30.26 -26.35 0.60
N LYS A 200 29.78 -25.35 -0.14
CA LYS A 200 30.44 -24.05 -0.27
C LYS A 200 29.52 -22.88 0.07
#